data_AF-A0A131ZYW7-F1
#
_entry.id   AF-A0A131ZYW7-F1
#
_cell.length_a   1.000
_cell.length_b   1.000
_cell.length_c   1.000
_cell.angle_alpha   90.00
_cell.angle_beta   90.00
_cell.angle_gamma   90.00
#
_symmetry.space_group_name_H-M   'P 1'
#
loop_
_entity.id
_entity.type
_entity.pdbx_description
1 polymer ?
#
loop_
_entity_poly.entity_id
_entity_poly.type
_entity_poly.pdbx_seq_one_letter_code
_entity_poly.pdbx_strand_id
1 'polypeptide(L)'
;MLASSYIDHSGTIVDRTDEQFFLTDPNVFIWTHFPYDTIERNYDRWQLLDRPITLDEFNSMPKVTEYFFKYNLNIRSKLHCPLKFRIATEIKIGCQEPMRFKYEFFHLDSVENSSLNYYVFCQLKDDRLIGSFLVQPPIEGMFVLKIFSKPEREMIDCEQDVSIELNPTMIIVLHCEKARKYLEPFPLNEVPWGLTQKFHDYRLKFCNQKGPIIMTWGGRRRLVLESNETMLLSYSLFDSDSLEMDTKTIISRKDDGLRTILTINPPRVGTFKLIIFGMPKPKQKGKWRLPMLATLMIDCKLIKPSVYDPDVVIQKPSNEKNSKSNKS
;
A
#
# COMPACT_ATOMS: atom_id res chain seq x y z
N MET A 1 18.79 1.56 34.16
CA MET A 1 19.18 2.60 33.20
C MET A 1 19.91 1.86 32.08
N LEU A 2 19.25 1.57 30.97
CA LEU A 2 19.90 0.89 29.84
C LEU A 2 20.58 1.96 29.01
N ALA A 3 21.85 2.23 29.33
CA ALA A 3 22.72 3.04 28.51
C ALA A 3 23.49 2.09 27.59
N SER A 4 23.30 2.20 26.27
CA SER A 4 24.28 1.66 25.33
C SER A 4 25.14 2.84 24.86
N SER A 5 26.33 2.97 25.43
CA SER A 5 27.33 3.90 24.93
C SER A 5 28.08 3.24 23.76
N TYR A 6 28.26 3.99 22.67
CA TYR A 6 29.19 3.60 21.61
C TYR A 6 30.12 4.78 21.29
N ILE A 7 31.31 4.46 20.77
CA ILE A 7 32.32 5.44 20.41
C ILE A 7 32.15 5.76 18.93
N ASP A 8 31.97 7.04 18.59
CA ASP A 8 31.92 7.48 17.20
C ASP A 8 33.31 7.41 16.53
N HIS A 9 33.35 7.61 15.21
CA HIS A 9 34.59 7.61 14.41
C HIS A 9 35.55 8.77 14.77
N SER A 10 35.11 9.74 15.56
CA SER A 10 35.91 10.83 16.13
C SER A 10 36.39 10.55 17.57
N GLY A 11 36.10 9.37 18.13
CA GLY A 11 36.52 9.00 19.48
C GLY A 11 35.63 9.57 20.60
N THR A 12 34.48 10.17 20.27
CA THR A 12 33.55 10.72 21.27
C THR A 12 32.62 9.62 21.75
N ILE A 13 32.49 9.47 23.07
CA ILE A 13 31.48 8.60 23.68
C ILE A 13 30.13 9.30 23.50
N VAL A 14 29.27 8.73 22.66
CA VAL A 14 27.89 9.20 22.52
C VAL A 14 27.04 8.36 23.46
N ASP A 15 26.61 9.00 24.56
CA ASP A 15 25.68 8.41 25.52
C ASP A 15 24.27 8.57 24.94
N ARG A 16 23.77 7.53 24.29
CA ARG A 16 22.38 7.52 23.81
C ARG A 16 21.53 6.85 24.89
N THR A 17 21.13 7.63 25.90
CA THR A 17 20.07 7.21 26.82
C THR A 17 18.76 7.22 26.06
N ASP A 18 18.17 6.05 25.85
CA ASP A 18 16.82 5.97 25.33
C ASP A 18 15.83 6.24 26.47
N GLU A 19 15.47 7.51 26.64
CA GLU A 19 14.54 7.98 27.66
C GLU A 19 13.17 7.29 27.56
N GLN A 20 12.82 6.71 26.41
CA GLN A 20 11.54 6.03 26.19
C GLN A 20 11.40 4.75 27.04
N PHE A 21 12.52 4.19 27.51
CA PHE A 21 12.54 3.01 28.39
C PHE A 21 12.56 3.36 29.89
N PHE A 22 12.46 4.64 30.25
CA PHE A 22 12.39 5.06 31.64
C PHE A 22 10.96 4.92 32.19
N LEU A 23 10.78 4.05 33.20
CA LEU A 23 9.48 3.75 33.82
C LEU A 23 8.39 3.28 32.83
N THR A 24 8.79 2.62 31.75
CA THR A 24 7.88 2.00 30.80
C THR A 24 7.05 0.91 31.48
N ASP A 25 5.78 0.81 31.10
CA ASP A 25 4.91 -0.29 31.51
C ASP A 25 5.58 -1.65 31.20
N PRO A 26 5.71 -2.56 32.17
CA PRO A 26 6.24 -3.90 31.95
C PRO A 26 5.61 -4.64 30.77
N ASN A 27 4.30 -4.43 30.53
CA ASN A 27 3.56 -5.02 29.42
C ASN A 27 4.03 -4.54 28.04
N VAL A 28 4.66 -3.36 27.97
CA VAL A 28 5.29 -2.82 26.77
C VAL A 28 6.75 -3.24 26.72
N PHE A 29 7.44 -3.20 27.86
CA PHE A 29 8.86 -3.50 27.96
C PHE A 29 9.20 -4.94 27.53
N ILE A 30 8.34 -5.91 27.89
CA ILE A 30 8.54 -7.33 27.58
C ILE A 30 8.58 -7.64 26.07
N TRP A 31 8.07 -6.75 25.20
CA TRP A 31 8.08 -6.97 23.76
C TRP A 31 9.46 -6.79 23.14
N THR A 32 10.32 -5.98 23.75
CA THR A 32 11.65 -5.66 23.26
C THR A 32 12.74 -6.28 24.13
N HIS A 33 12.51 -6.41 25.44
CA HIS A 33 13.49 -6.89 26.40
C HIS A 33 12.93 -8.04 27.23
N PHE A 34 13.63 -9.17 27.23
CA PHE A 34 13.35 -10.30 28.10
C PHE A 34 14.45 -10.41 29.17
N PRO A 35 14.12 -10.44 30.47
CA PRO A 35 15.11 -10.46 31.55
C PRO A 35 15.71 -11.87 31.72
N TYR A 36 16.57 -12.29 30.78
CA TYR A 36 17.22 -13.59 30.81
C TYR A 36 18.50 -13.56 31.64
N ASP A 37 18.56 -14.38 32.68
CA ASP A 37 19.79 -14.61 33.46
C ASP A 37 19.95 -16.11 33.74
N THR A 38 21.07 -16.71 33.35
CA THR A 38 21.34 -18.13 33.56
C THR A 38 21.79 -18.48 34.98
N ILE A 39 22.19 -17.49 35.76
CA ILE A 39 22.70 -17.63 37.13
C ILE A 39 21.53 -17.57 38.12
N GLU A 40 20.56 -16.72 37.88
CA GLU A 40 19.38 -16.56 38.73
C GLU A 40 18.30 -17.59 38.38
N ARG A 41 17.81 -18.37 39.35
CA ARG A 41 16.81 -19.43 39.08
C ARG A 41 15.41 -18.91 38.77
N ASN A 42 15.05 -17.74 39.31
CA ASN A 42 13.70 -17.16 39.24
C ASN A 42 13.74 -15.77 38.59
N TYR A 43 14.44 -15.64 37.46
CA TYR A 43 14.56 -14.36 36.75
C TYR A 43 13.23 -13.87 36.16
N ASP A 44 12.22 -14.75 36.06
CA ASP A 44 10.86 -14.43 35.61
C ASP A 44 10.20 -13.32 36.44
N ARG A 45 10.56 -13.20 37.73
CA ARG A 45 10.07 -12.13 38.62
C ARG A 45 10.40 -10.72 38.12
N TRP A 46 11.49 -10.58 37.35
CA TRP A 46 11.94 -9.30 36.81
C TRP A 46 11.14 -8.84 35.59
N GLN A 47 10.25 -9.69 35.06
CA GLN A 47 9.33 -9.29 34.01
C GLN A 47 8.28 -8.31 34.53
N LEU A 48 7.96 -8.34 35.83
CA LEU A 48 6.95 -7.47 36.46
C LEU A 48 5.57 -7.51 35.78
N LEU A 49 5.25 -8.64 35.14
CA LEU A 49 3.95 -8.91 34.52
C LEU A 49 3.04 -9.64 35.51
N ASP A 50 1.73 -9.40 35.42
CA ASP A 50 0.72 -10.19 36.15
C ASP A 50 0.81 -11.68 35.81
N ARG A 51 1.16 -11.99 34.55
CA ARG A 51 1.46 -13.33 34.07
C ARG A 51 2.80 -13.31 33.32
N PRO A 52 3.89 -13.78 33.95
CA PRO A 52 5.18 -13.93 33.29
C PRO A 52 5.08 -14.85 32.06
N ILE A 53 5.85 -14.54 31.03
CA ILE A 53 5.97 -15.34 29.81
C ILE A 53 7.29 -16.13 29.82
N THR A 54 7.33 -17.24 29.12
CA THR A 54 8.55 -18.04 28.98
C THR A 54 9.48 -17.46 27.90
N LEU A 55 10.75 -17.88 27.91
CA LEU A 55 11.69 -17.50 26.85
C LEU A 55 11.21 -17.98 25.47
N ASP A 56 10.60 -19.16 25.40
CA ASP A 56 10.05 -19.71 24.16
C ASP A 56 8.86 -18.90 23.65
N GLU A 57 7.97 -18.47 24.56
CA GLU A 57 6.87 -17.56 24.23
C GLU A 57 7.41 -16.22 23.71
N PHE A 58 8.42 -15.64 24.38
CA PHE A 58 9.08 -14.40 23.94
C PHE A 58 9.73 -14.53 22.57
N ASN A 59 10.45 -15.63 22.33
CA ASN A 59 11.08 -15.91 21.04
C ASN A 59 10.05 -16.12 19.92
N SER A 60 8.84 -16.56 20.28
CA SER A 60 7.72 -16.76 19.36
C SER A 60 6.88 -15.49 19.14
N MET A 61 7.19 -14.36 19.78
CA MET A 61 6.51 -13.09 19.52
C MET A 61 7.05 -12.41 18.25
N PRO A 62 6.22 -11.62 17.53
CA PRO A 62 6.72 -10.72 16.50
C PRO A 62 7.65 -9.68 17.11
N LYS A 63 8.72 -9.35 16.39
CA LYS A 63 9.67 -8.34 16.85
C LYS A 63 9.11 -6.97 16.51
N VAL A 64 9.00 -6.11 17.50
CA VAL A 64 8.54 -4.73 17.35
C VAL A 64 9.63 -3.76 17.82
N THR A 65 9.59 -2.54 17.34
CA THR A 65 10.51 -1.47 17.77
C THR A 65 9.78 -0.50 18.70
N GLU A 66 10.53 0.45 19.29
CA GLU A 66 9.98 1.57 20.07
C GLU A 66 8.87 2.33 19.31
N TYR A 67 9.01 2.48 17.99
CA TYR A 67 8.07 3.21 17.15
C TYR A 67 6.70 2.53 17.07
N PHE A 68 6.62 1.21 17.27
CA PHE A 68 5.35 0.51 17.35
C PHE A 68 4.48 1.05 18.49
N PHE A 69 5.09 1.27 19.66
CA PHE A 69 4.43 1.82 20.83
C PHE A 69 4.25 3.33 20.72
N LYS A 70 5.27 4.04 20.24
CA LYS A 70 5.19 5.49 20.01
C LYS A 70 4.01 5.89 19.12
N TYR A 71 3.70 5.06 18.12
CA TYR A 71 2.59 5.28 17.19
C TYR A 71 1.28 4.62 17.62
N ASN A 72 1.20 4.08 18.84
CA ASN A 72 0.04 3.39 19.38
C ASN A 72 -0.52 2.32 18.42
N LEU A 73 0.37 1.58 17.75
CA LEU A 73 -0.01 0.49 16.87
C LEU A 73 -0.45 -0.73 17.70
N ASN A 74 -1.34 -1.53 17.13
CA ASN A 74 -1.82 -2.74 17.77
C ASN A 74 -1.90 -3.90 16.76
N ILE A 75 -1.40 -5.07 17.15
CA ILE A 75 -1.52 -6.29 16.35
C ILE A 75 -2.97 -6.79 16.45
N ARG A 76 -3.72 -6.75 15.35
CA ARG A 76 -5.09 -7.30 15.29
C ARG A 76 -5.15 -8.77 14.90
N SER A 77 -4.04 -9.32 14.41
CA SER A 77 -3.92 -10.71 14.00
C SER A 77 -3.33 -11.55 15.13
N LYS A 78 -3.74 -12.82 15.26
CA LYS A 78 -3.04 -13.73 16.18
C LYS A 78 -1.71 -14.11 15.54
N LEU A 79 -0.62 -13.46 15.97
CA LEU A 79 0.71 -13.71 15.44
C LEU A 79 1.49 -14.62 16.39
N HIS A 80 2.07 -15.68 15.81
CA HIS A 80 3.08 -16.53 16.42
C HIS A 80 4.21 -16.63 15.41
N CYS A 81 5.45 -16.42 15.81
CA CYS A 81 6.63 -16.41 14.95
C CYS A 81 7.40 -17.74 15.08
N PRO A 82 7.78 -18.39 13.96
CA PRO A 82 7.39 -18.04 12.60
C PRO A 82 5.89 -18.28 12.34
N LEU A 83 5.24 -17.37 11.62
CA LEU A 83 3.83 -17.51 11.27
C LEU A 83 3.70 -18.50 10.13
N LYS A 84 3.20 -19.69 10.44
CA LYS A 84 2.98 -20.77 9.47
C LYS A 84 1.67 -20.56 8.73
N PHE A 85 1.72 -20.65 7.41
CA PHE A 85 0.53 -20.56 6.57
C PHE A 85 0.71 -21.32 5.25
N ARG A 86 -0.41 -21.48 4.52
CA ARG A 86 -0.45 -22.09 3.18
C ARG A 86 -1.08 -21.08 2.22
N ILE A 87 -0.50 -20.96 1.02
CA ILE A 87 -0.94 -20.12 -0.10
C ILE A 87 -0.84 -18.61 0.17
N ALA A 88 -1.48 -18.12 1.24
CA ALA A 88 -1.57 -16.71 1.56
C ALA A 88 -1.80 -16.49 3.05
N THR A 89 -1.36 -15.36 3.58
CA THR A 89 -1.71 -14.90 4.93
C THR A 89 -1.99 -13.40 4.90
N GLU A 90 -2.85 -12.93 5.81
CA GLU A 90 -3.16 -11.51 5.96
C GLU A 90 -2.79 -11.06 7.37
N ILE A 91 -1.88 -10.09 7.45
CA ILE A 91 -1.46 -9.46 8.70
C ILE A 91 -2.16 -8.11 8.82
N LYS A 92 -2.84 -7.90 9.94
CA LYS A 92 -3.58 -6.67 10.25
C LYS A 92 -2.97 -5.94 11.44
N ILE A 93 -2.62 -4.68 11.21
CA ILE A 93 -2.14 -3.74 12.22
C ILE A 93 -3.21 -2.67 12.38
N GLY A 94 -3.75 -2.55 13.60
CA GLY A 94 -4.65 -1.48 13.99
C GLY A 94 -3.87 -0.22 14.34
N CYS A 95 -4.44 0.92 13.98
CA CYS A 95 -3.90 2.25 14.18
C CYS A 95 -4.97 3.10 14.88
N GLN A 96 -4.57 4.09 15.67
CA GLN A 96 -5.50 5.06 16.25
C GLN A 96 -5.80 6.23 15.31
N GLU A 97 -4.87 6.52 14.40
CA GLU A 97 -4.98 7.56 13.39
C GLU A 97 -4.42 7.05 12.04
N PRO A 98 -4.70 7.71 10.89
CA PRO A 98 -4.18 7.30 9.59
C PRO A 98 -2.65 7.25 9.57
N MET A 99 -2.13 6.09 9.17
CA MET A 99 -0.70 5.81 9.08
C MET A 99 -0.28 5.61 7.63
N ARG A 100 0.89 6.15 7.31
CA ARG A 100 1.62 5.74 6.11
C ARG A 100 2.39 4.46 6.41
N PHE A 101 2.25 3.46 5.55
CA PHE A 101 3.04 2.23 5.62
C PHE A 101 3.97 2.08 4.42
N LYS A 102 5.12 1.45 4.65
CA LYS A 102 5.99 0.81 3.64
C LYS A 102 6.40 -0.55 4.19
N TYR A 103 6.84 -1.42 3.32
CA TYR A 103 7.27 -2.75 3.71
C TYR A 103 8.42 -3.23 2.84
N GLU A 104 9.18 -4.17 3.40
CA GLU A 104 10.20 -4.94 2.72
C GLU A 104 9.91 -6.41 2.95
N PHE A 105 9.84 -7.16 1.86
CA PHE A 105 9.59 -8.59 1.86
C PHE A 105 10.72 -9.31 1.13
N PHE A 106 11.36 -10.25 1.82
CA PHE A 106 12.54 -10.97 1.34
C PHE A 106 12.68 -12.34 2.03
N HIS A 107 13.58 -13.18 1.51
CA HIS A 107 13.88 -14.49 2.11
C HIS A 107 14.64 -14.34 3.42
N LEU A 108 14.40 -15.21 4.39
CA LEU A 108 15.07 -15.16 5.69
C LEU A 108 16.61 -15.21 5.57
N ASP A 109 17.12 -16.03 4.65
CA ASP A 109 18.57 -16.23 4.44
C ASP A 109 19.20 -15.17 3.51
N SER A 110 18.43 -14.22 3.00
CA SER A 110 18.91 -13.18 2.09
C SER A 110 19.21 -11.88 2.81
N VAL A 111 20.14 -11.08 2.26
CA VAL A 111 20.38 -9.70 2.71
C VAL A 111 19.09 -8.90 2.58
N GLU A 112 18.78 -8.03 3.55
CA GLU A 112 17.58 -7.18 3.52
C GLU A 112 17.42 -6.49 2.16
N ASN A 113 16.29 -6.74 1.51
CA ASN A 113 15.98 -6.18 0.20
C ASN A 113 14.45 -6.11 -0.02
N SER A 114 14.06 -5.46 -1.11
CA SER A 114 12.65 -5.31 -1.52
C SER A 114 12.25 -6.23 -2.69
N SER A 115 13.03 -7.29 -2.96
CA SER A 115 12.89 -8.09 -4.19
C SER A 115 11.54 -8.79 -4.32
N LEU A 116 10.91 -9.15 -3.18
CA LEU A 116 9.63 -9.85 -3.19
C LEU A 116 8.45 -8.92 -2.89
N ASN A 117 8.60 -7.60 -2.89
CA ASN A 117 7.51 -6.67 -2.58
C ASN A 117 6.29 -6.82 -3.50
N TYR A 118 6.48 -7.33 -4.72
CA TYR A 118 5.42 -7.70 -5.66
C TYR A 118 4.47 -8.79 -5.16
N TYR A 119 4.82 -9.49 -4.08
CA TYR A 119 4.04 -10.58 -3.48
C TYR A 119 3.32 -10.16 -2.20
N VAL A 120 3.31 -8.86 -1.90
CA VAL A 120 2.60 -8.29 -0.77
C VAL A 120 1.61 -7.26 -1.30
N PHE A 121 0.34 -7.44 -0.96
CA PHE A 121 -0.70 -6.46 -1.24
C PHE A 121 -1.05 -5.72 0.06
N CYS A 122 -0.50 -4.51 0.20
CA CYS A 122 -0.80 -3.63 1.32
C CYS A 122 -2.01 -2.75 1.00
N GLN A 123 -2.99 -2.67 1.90
CA GLN A 123 -4.13 -1.76 1.78
C GLN A 123 -4.57 -1.25 3.15
N LEU A 124 -5.23 -0.09 3.16
CA LEU A 124 -5.85 0.45 4.35
C LEU A 124 -7.34 0.05 4.39
N LYS A 125 -7.80 -0.48 5.53
CA LYS A 125 -9.18 -0.91 5.82
C LYS A 125 -9.77 -0.11 6.98
N ASP A 126 -11.07 -0.25 7.20
CA ASP A 126 -11.84 0.34 8.32
C ASP A 126 -11.54 1.83 8.51
N ASP A 127 -11.90 2.62 7.51
CA ASP A 127 -11.66 4.07 7.46
C ASP A 127 -10.18 4.45 7.68
N ARG A 128 -9.29 3.62 7.14
CA ARG A 128 -7.84 3.78 7.17
C ARG A 128 -7.18 3.60 8.54
N LEU A 129 -7.91 3.02 9.48
CA LEU A 129 -7.41 2.67 10.81
C LEU A 129 -6.83 1.25 10.90
N ILE A 130 -6.89 0.47 9.82
CA ILE A 130 -6.26 -0.86 9.77
C ILE A 130 -5.36 -0.99 8.55
N GLY A 131 -4.06 -1.14 8.78
CA GLY A 131 -3.09 -1.58 7.78
C GLY A 131 -3.19 -3.09 7.55
N SER A 132 -3.50 -3.51 6.33
CA SER A 132 -3.73 -4.90 5.96
C SER A 132 -2.70 -5.34 4.92
N PHE A 133 -1.87 -6.31 5.27
CA PHE A 133 -0.77 -6.82 4.45
C PHE A 133 -1.09 -8.26 4.05
N LEU A 134 -1.57 -8.45 2.82
CA LEU A 134 -1.80 -9.78 2.25
C LEU A 134 -0.51 -10.28 1.59
N VAL A 135 0.11 -11.30 2.17
CA VAL A 135 1.37 -11.88 1.71
C VAL A 135 1.10 -13.19 0.96
N GLN A 136 1.62 -13.31 -0.26
CA GLN A 136 1.47 -14.48 -1.13
C GLN A 136 2.81 -14.83 -1.78
N PRO A 137 3.71 -15.54 -1.09
CA PRO A 137 5.02 -15.84 -1.63
C PRO A 137 4.95 -16.75 -2.86
N PRO A 138 5.87 -16.60 -3.83
CA PRO A 138 5.86 -17.41 -5.06
C PRO A 138 6.32 -18.86 -4.82
N ILE A 139 7.13 -19.07 -3.78
CA ILE A 139 7.70 -20.38 -3.44
C ILE A 139 7.52 -20.68 -1.95
N GLU A 140 7.68 -21.95 -1.61
CA GLU A 140 7.67 -22.46 -0.24
C GLU A 140 8.98 -22.05 0.45
N GLY A 141 8.92 -21.79 1.76
CA GLY A 141 10.10 -21.43 2.54
C GLY A 141 9.86 -20.38 3.62
N MET A 142 10.97 -19.85 4.13
CA MET A 142 11.02 -18.87 5.21
C MET A 142 11.28 -17.46 4.66
N PHE A 143 10.51 -16.50 5.15
CA PHE A 143 10.54 -15.11 4.70
C PHE A 143 10.48 -14.16 5.87
N VAL A 144 10.89 -12.92 5.63
CA VAL A 144 10.78 -11.81 6.57
C VAL A 144 9.91 -10.74 5.95
N LEU A 145 8.90 -10.29 6.70
CA LEU A 145 8.15 -9.07 6.40
C LEU A 145 8.53 -8.00 7.42
N LYS A 146 9.22 -6.98 6.94
CA LYS A 146 9.58 -5.78 7.72
C LYS A 146 8.62 -4.67 7.35
N ILE A 147 7.98 -4.08 8.35
CA ILE A 147 6.95 -3.06 8.20
C ILE A 147 7.48 -1.76 8.78
N PHE A 148 7.35 -0.70 7.99
CA PHE A 148 7.70 0.65 8.35
C PHE A 148 6.45 1.50 8.39
N SER A 149 6.37 2.43 9.33
CA SER A 149 5.23 3.32 9.41
C SER A 149 5.56 4.69 9.97
N LYS A 150 4.68 5.65 9.69
CA LYS A 150 4.69 6.99 10.26
C LYS A 150 3.26 7.58 10.24
N PRO A 151 2.83 8.31 11.27
CA PRO A 151 1.55 9.01 11.25
C PRO A 151 1.52 10.04 10.12
N GLU A 152 0.42 10.08 9.35
CA GLU A 152 0.32 11.02 8.23
C GLU A 152 0.29 12.49 8.67
N ARG A 153 -0.16 12.78 9.90
CA ARG A 153 -0.09 14.12 10.49
C ARG A 153 1.35 14.65 10.63
N GLU A 154 2.32 13.76 10.76
CA GLU A 154 3.75 14.10 10.85
C GLU A 154 4.41 14.20 9.46
N MET A 155 3.61 14.12 8.39
CA MET A 155 4.06 14.16 7.00
C MET A 155 3.55 15.41 6.26
N ILE A 156 2.82 16.31 6.93
CA ILE A 156 2.14 17.46 6.34
C ILE A 156 3.13 18.44 5.65
N ASP A 157 4.37 18.53 6.15
CA ASP A 157 5.39 19.45 5.65
C ASP A 157 6.29 18.85 4.55
N CYS A 158 6.13 17.57 4.22
CA CYS A 158 6.92 16.88 3.19
C CYS A 158 6.15 16.84 1.87
N GLU A 159 6.31 17.84 1.00
CA GLU A 159 5.68 17.88 -0.33
C GLU A 159 6.16 16.77 -1.30
N GLN A 160 7.09 15.91 -0.88
CA GLN A 160 7.65 14.81 -1.67
C GLN A 160 7.28 13.48 -1.02
N ASP A 161 6.18 12.87 -1.48
CA ASP A 161 5.67 11.55 -1.06
C ASP A 161 6.66 10.37 -1.19
N VAL A 162 7.82 10.57 -1.81
CA VAL A 162 8.76 9.53 -2.26
C VAL A 162 10.01 9.43 -1.38
N SER A 163 10.38 10.47 -0.63
CA SER A 163 11.61 10.52 0.20
C SER A 163 11.35 10.58 1.71
N ILE A 164 10.13 10.26 2.16
CA ILE A 164 9.79 10.31 3.57
C ILE A 164 10.40 9.08 4.26
N GLU A 165 11.39 9.32 5.12
CA GLU A 165 11.95 8.30 6.00
C GLU A 165 10.86 7.80 6.94
N LEU A 166 10.52 6.51 6.79
CA LEU A 166 9.57 5.80 7.65
C LEU A 166 10.37 5.00 8.68
N ASN A 167 9.81 4.87 9.88
CA ASN A 167 10.48 4.15 10.95
C ASN A 167 10.09 2.68 10.92
N PRO A 168 11.04 1.74 11.11
CA PRO A 168 10.71 0.33 11.24
C PRO A 168 9.85 0.16 12.49
N THR A 169 8.70 -0.48 12.38
CA THR A 169 7.79 -0.72 13.50
C THR A 169 7.65 -2.18 13.85
N MET A 170 7.72 -3.08 12.86
CA MET A 170 7.49 -4.50 13.09
C MET A 170 8.26 -5.36 12.11
N ILE A 171 8.78 -6.48 12.60
CA ILE A 171 9.45 -7.53 11.82
C ILE A 171 8.78 -8.86 12.18
N ILE A 172 8.29 -9.55 11.15
CA ILE A 172 7.60 -10.83 11.29
C ILE A 172 8.32 -11.87 10.44
N VAL A 173 8.62 -13.02 11.04
CA VAL A 173 9.10 -14.20 10.32
C VAL A 173 7.91 -15.03 9.86
N LEU A 174 7.92 -15.38 8.58
CA LEU A 174 6.84 -16.04 7.86
C LEU A 174 7.32 -17.40 7.35
N HIS A 175 6.51 -18.44 7.54
CA HIS A 175 6.77 -19.79 6.99
C HIS A 175 5.65 -20.18 6.03
N CYS A 176 5.94 -20.17 4.74
CA CYS A 176 5.04 -20.63 3.70
C CYS A 176 5.23 -22.14 3.48
N GLU A 177 4.32 -22.95 4.02
CA GLU A 177 4.38 -24.42 3.91
C GLU A 177 3.97 -24.93 2.53
N LYS A 178 3.16 -24.15 1.81
CA LYS A 178 2.71 -24.50 0.46
C LYS A 178 2.45 -23.24 -0.34
N ALA A 179 3.13 -23.09 -1.47
CA ALA A 179 2.93 -21.95 -2.37
C ALA A 179 1.88 -22.25 -3.45
N ARG A 180 1.30 -21.18 -4.02
CA ARG A 180 0.37 -21.29 -5.15
C ARG A 180 1.16 -21.55 -6.44
N LYS A 181 0.73 -22.54 -7.23
CA LYS A 181 1.27 -22.75 -8.58
C LYS A 181 0.77 -21.65 -9.53
N TYR A 182 1.65 -21.15 -10.40
CA TYR A 182 1.36 -20.10 -11.39
C TYR A 182 0.79 -18.82 -10.73
N LEU A 183 1.50 -18.34 -9.71
CA LEU A 183 1.17 -17.07 -9.09
C LEU A 183 1.72 -15.92 -9.96
N GLU A 184 0.86 -14.99 -10.34
CA GLU A 184 1.27 -13.74 -10.96
C GLU A 184 1.56 -12.70 -9.86
N PRO A 185 2.67 -11.93 -9.95
CA PRO A 185 2.97 -10.85 -9.03
C PRO A 185 1.93 -9.72 -9.13
N PHE A 186 1.73 -9.00 -8.04
CA PHE A 186 1.02 -7.73 -8.07
C PHE A 186 1.87 -6.67 -8.80
N PRO A 187 1.25 -5.69 -9.48
CA PRO A 187 1.99 -4.53 -9.96
C PRO A 187 2.73 -3.85 -8.80
N LEU A 188 3.94 -3.33 -9.03
CA LEU A 188 4.69 -2.74 -7.93
C LEU A 188 3.98 -1.50 -7.38
N ASN A 189 3.80 -1.47 -6.06
CA ASN A 189 3.33 -0.31 -5.34
C ASN A 189 3.97 -0.29 -3.94
N GLU A 190 4.86 0.66 -3.67
CA GLU A 190 5.56 0.77 -2.38
C GLU A 190 4.69 1.35 -1.25
N VAL A 191 3.47 1.73 -1.58
CA VAL A 191 2.52 2.43 -0.70
C VAL A 191 1.24 1.62 -0.59
N PRO A 192 0.42 1.82 0.45
CA PRO A 192 -0.86 1.13 0.53
C PRO A 192 -1.73 1.42 -0.70
N TRP A 193 -2.29 0.37 -1.29
CA TRP A 193 -3.29 0.47 -2.33
C TRP A 193 -4.59 1.07 -1.76
N GLY A 194 -5.25 1.92 -2.54
CA GLY A 194 -6.53 2.52 -2.21
C GLY A 194 -6.51 4.03 -2.26
N LEU A 195 -7.27 4.63 -1.35
CA LEU A 195 -7.52 6.07 -1.29
C LEU A 195 -6.42 6.73 -0.44
N THR A 196 -5.96 7.90 -0.87
CA THR A 196 -5.01 8.72 -0.10
C THR A 196 -5.76 9.69 0.82
N GLN A 197 -5.06 10.31 1.78
CA GLN A 197 -5.63 11.37 2.63
C GLN A 197 -6.28 12.49 1.80
N LYS A 198 -5.65 12.90 0.70
CA LYS A 198 -6.18 13.96 -0.18
C LYS A 198 -7.54 13.63 -0.78
N PHE A 199 -7.84 12.35 -1.01
CA PHE A 199 -9.17 11.93 -1.43
C PHE A 199 -10.25 12.27 -0.39
N HIS A 200 -9.93 12.05 0.89
CA HIS A 200 -10.81 12.36 2.01
C HIS A 200 -10.87 13.86 2.29
N ASP A 201 -9.73 14.57 2.22
CA ASP A 201 -9.65 16.02 2.38
C ASP A 201 -10.56 16.74 1.38
N TYR A 202 -10.59 16.28 0.13
CA TYR A 202 -11.47 16.80 -0.93
C TYR A 202 -12.89 16.24 -0.90
N ARG A 203 -13.24 15.44 0.11
CA ARG A 203 -14.58 14.86 0.33
C ARG A 203 -15.10 14.08 -0.88
N LEU A 204 -14.19 13.41 -1.59
CA LEU A 204 -14.52 12.58 -2.74
C LEU A 204 -15.15 11.27 -2.29
N LYS A 205 -15.99 10.68 -3.15
CA LYS A 205 -16.60 9.37 -2.90
C LYS A 205 -16.63 8.53 -4.18
N PHE A 206 -16.32 7.25 -4.06
CA PHE A 206 -16.62 6.28 -5.11
C PHE A 206 -18.00 5.69 -4.89
N CYS A 207 -18.91 5.87 -5.85
CA CYS A 207 -20.29 5.40 -5.71
C CYS A 207 -20.41 3.89 -5.90
N ASN A 208 -19.53 3.30 -6.73
CA ASN A 208 -19.70 1.94 -7.23
C ASN A 208 -18.45 1.07 -7.07
N GLN A 209 -17.48 1.50 -6.26
CA GLN A 209 -16.25 0.77 -6.00
C GLN A 209 -15.97 0.74 -4.49
N LYS A 210 -15.74 -0.46 -3.96
CA LYS A 210 -15.31 -0.68 -2.57
C LYS A 210 -13.92 -1.28 -2.58
N GLY A 211 -13.02 -0.71 -1.79
CA GLY A 211 -11.63 -1.15 -1.72
C GLY A 211 -10.82 -0.86 -3.00
N PRO A 212 -9.54 -1.25 -2.99
CA PRO A 212 -8.58 -0.87 -4.03
C PRO A 212 -8.64 -1.73 -5.31
N ILE A 213 -9.28 -2.89 -5.27
CA ILE A 213 -9.28 -3.86 -6.39
C ILE A 213 -10.53 -3.69 -7.24
N ILE A 214 -10.36 -3.25 -8.49
CA ILE A 214 -11.39 -3.17 -9.51
C ILE A 214 -11.36 -4.48 -10.33
N MET A 215 -12.29 -5.39 -10.06
CA MET A 215 -12.43 -6.61 -10.86
C MET A 215 -13.22 -6.37 -12.15
N THR A 216 -12.76 -6.95 -13.26
CA THR A 216 -13.43 -6.89 -14.57
C THR A 216 -13.49 -8.27 -15.24
N TRP A 217 -14.62 -8.58 -15.89
CA TRP A 217 -14.91 -9.87 -16.53
C TRP A 217 -15.30 -9.66 -18.00
N GLY A 218 -14.38 -9.12 -18.81
CA GLY A 218 -14.55 -8.92 -20.24
C GLY A 218 -15.54 -7.81 -20.62
N GLY A 219 -15.88 -6.92 -19.71
CA GLY A 219 -16.79 -5.80 -19.97
C GLY A 219 -16.20 -4.47 -19.53
N ARG A 220 -16.72 -3.39 -20.12
CA ARG A 220 -16.44 -2.02 -19.69
C ARG A 220 -16.84 -1.86 -18.22
N ARG A 221 -15.88 -1.55 -17.36
CA ARG A 221 -16.12 -1.28 -15.95
C ARG A 221 -16.15 0.22 -15.71
N ARG A 222 -17.27 0.72 -15.21
CA ARG A 222 -17.41 2.12 -14.83
C ARG A 222 -16.90 2.30 -13.40
N LEU A 223 -16.10 3.33 -13.18
CA LEU A 223 -15.72 3.86 -11.87
C LEU A 223 -16.32 5.26 -11.76
N VAL A 224 -17.21 5.45 -10.80
CA VAL A 224 -17.95 6.71 -10.63
C VAL A 224 -17.41 7.44 -9.41
N LEU A 225 -16.78 8.58 -9.66
CA LEU A 225 -16.29 9.51 -8.66
C LEU A 225 -17.31 10.65 -8.49
N GLU A 226 -17.77 10.86 -7.27
CA GLU A 226 -18.62 11.97 -6.88
C GLU A 226 -17.81 12.95 -6.04
N SER A 227 -17.96 14.24 -6.35
CA SER A 227 -17.27 15.34 -5.69
C SER A 227 -18.26 16.43 -5.29
N ASN A 228 -17.88 17.30 -4.34
CA ASN A 228 -18.70 18.45 -3.95
C ASN A 228 -18.46 19.68 -4.84
N GLU A 229 -17.33 19.69 -5.55
CA GLU A 229 -16.92 20.76 -6.45
C GLU A 229 -16.41 20.16 -7.76
N THR A 230 -16.32 20.97 -8.80
CA THR A 230 -15.74 20.52 -10.07
C THR A 230 -14.26 20.21 -9.90
N MET A 231 -13.82 19.01 -10.29
CA MET A 231 -12.44 18.56 -10.12
C MET A 231 -11.61 18.73 -11.40
N LEU A 232 -10.33 19.04 -11.22
CA LEU A 232 -9.29 18.83 -12.22
C LEU A 232 -8.65 17.47 -11.93
N LEU A 233 -8.85 16.52 -12.84
CA LEU A 233 -8.38 15.14 -12.69
C LEU A 233 -7.43 14.75 -13.82
N SER A 234 -6.44 13.93 -13.49
CA SER A 234 -5.56 13.21 -14.42
C SER A 234 -5.43 11.76 -13.95
N TYR A 235 -5.04 10.85 -14.83
CA TYR A 235 -4.84 9.46 -14.49
C TYR A 235 -3.72 8.84 -15.33
N SER A 236 -2.97 7.93 -14.71
CA SER A 236 -1.93 7.12 -15.36
C SER A 236 -2.24 5.64 -15.15
N LEU A 237 -1.94 4.83 -16.16
CA LEU A 237 -2.14 3.39 -16.13
C LEU A 237 -0.80 2.70 -16.37
N PHE A 238 -0.49 1.70 -15.56
CA PHE A 238 0.70 0.88 -15.70
C PHE A 238 0.30 -0.59 -15.82
N ASP A 239 1.09 -1.38 -16.53
CA ASP A 239 0.95 -2.83 -16.53
C ASP A 239 1.60 -3.50 -15.30
N SER A 240 1.60 -4.84 -15.28
CA SER A 240 2.23 -5.64 -14.22
C SER A 240 3.72 -5.35 -14.07
N ASP A 241 4.39 -4.99 -15.16
CA ASP A 241 5.84 -4.76 -15.22
C ASP A 241 6.19 -3.29 -14.93
N SER A 242 5.20 -2.53 -14.43
CA SER A 242 5.31 -1.10 -14.11
C SER A 242 5.63 -0.20 -15.31
N LEU A 243 5.34 -0.65 -16.54
CA LEU A 243 5.45 0.16 -17.74
C LEU A 243 4.18 0.99 -17.93
N GLU A 244 4.34 2.29 -18.17
CA GLU A 244 3.21 3.19 -18.43
C GLU A 244 2.54 2.87 -19.78
N MET A 245 1.21 2.82 -19.77
CA MET A 245 0.37 2.49 -20.92
C MET A 245 -0.35 3.72 -21.46
N ASP A 246 -0.61 3.76 -22.77
CA ASP A 246 -1.48 4.78 -23.35
C ASP A 246 -2.93 4.57 -22.90
N THR A 247 -3.48 5.57 -22.21
CA THR A 247 -4.82 5.51 -21.63
C THR A 247 -5.94 5.83 -22.62
N LYS A 248 -5.64 6.40 -23.80
CA LYS A 248 -6.65 6.91 -24.75
C LYS A 248 -7.68 5.88 -25.19
N THR A 249 -7.26 4.64 -25.40
CA THR A 249 -8.14 3.54 -25.85
C THR A 249 -8.67 2.68 -24.71
N ILE A 250 -8.06 2.79 -23.51
CA ILE A 250 -8.34 1.95 -22.36
C ILE A 250 -9.31 2.62 -21.40
N ILE A 251 -9.18 3.93 -21.19
CA ILE A 251 -9.97 4.69 -20.22
C ILE A 251 -10.64 5.86 -20.92
N SER A 252 -11.97 5.85 -20.94
CA SER A 252 -12.77 6.99 -21.38
C SER A 252 -13.34 7.73 -20.17
N ARG A 253 -13.19 9.06 -20.17
CA ARG A 253 -13.70 9.94 -19.11
C ARG A 253 -14.94 10.68 -19.61
N LYS A 254 -16.00 10.68 -18.81
CA LYS A 254 -17.17 11.53 -18.97
C LYS A 254 -17.41 12.30 -17.68
N ASP A 255 -17.41 13.62 -17.77
CA ASP A 255 -17.75 14.50 -16.65
C ASP A 255 -19.21 14.96 -16.79
N ASP A 256 -19.96 14.85 -15.70
CA ASP A 256 -21.35 15.24 -15.57
C ASP A 256 -21.50 16.08 -14.29
N GLY A 257 -21.16 17.37 -14.40
CA GLY A 257 -21.17 18.32 -13.28
C GLY A 257 -20.23 17.91 -12.15
N LEU A 258 -20.82 17.37 -11.08
CA LEU A 258 -20.16 16.91 -9.85
C LEU A 258 -19.81 15.41 -9.86
N ARG A 259 -20.06 14.73 -10.98
CA ARG A 259 -19.74 13.31 -11.16
C ARG A 259 -18.77 13.13 -12.31
N THR A 260 -17.67 12.44 -12.05
CA THR A 260 -16.75 11.96 -13.08
C THR A 260 -16.89 10.45 -13.23
N ILE A 261 -17.19 9.99 -14.44
CA ILE A 261 -17.32 8.58 -14.79
C ILE A 261 -16.09 8.19 -15.62
N LEU A 262 -15.26 7.32 -15.07
CA LEU A 262 -14.17 6.67 -15.79
C LEU A 262 -14.65 5.29 -16.26
N THR A 263 -14.66 5.05 -17.57
CA THR A 263 -15.02 3.75 -18.14
C THR A 263 -13.75 3.05 -18.58
N ILE A 264 -13.41 2.00 -17.86
CA ILE A 264 -12.19 1.20 -18.00
C ILE A 264 -12.49 0.00 -18.89
N ASN A 265 -11.68 -0.19 -19.93
CA ASN A 265 -11.73 -1.29 -20.87
C ASN A 265 -10.33 -1.91 -21.01
N PRO A 266 -9.98 -2.88 -20.14
CA PRO A 266 -8.64 -3.46 -20.15
C PRO A 266 -8.30 -4.10 -21.51
N PRO A 267 -7.08 -3.90 -22.04
CA PRO A 267 -6.70 -4.39 -23.36
C PRO A 267 -6.39 -5.90 -23.37
N ARG A 268 -5.97 -6.45 -22.22
CA ARG A 268 -5.65 -7.87 -22.05
C ARG A 268 -6.11 -8.41 -20.68
N VAL A 269 -6.12 -9.74 -20.54
CA VAL A 269 -6.24 -10.42 -19.24
C VAL A 269 -4.97 -10.12 -18.44
N GLY A 270 -5.13 -9.90 -17.13
CA GLY A 270 -4.03 -9.60 -16.22
C GLY A 270 -4.34 -8.46 -15.27
N THR A 271 -3.32 -8.05 -14.52
CA THR A 271 -3.41 -6.96 -13.53
C THR A 271 -2.77 -5.68 -14.04
N PHE A 272 -3.41 -4.55 -13.73
CA PHE A 272 -2.93 -3.22 -14.08
C PHE A 272 -3.01 -2.29 -12.87
N LYS A 273 -2.14 -1.28 -12.81
CA LYS A 273 -2.13 -0.25 -11.77
C LYS A 273 -2.69 1.05 -12.35
N LEU A 274 -3.82 1.50 -11.80
CA LEU A 274 -4.43 2.79 -12.12
C LEU A 274 -4.12 3.78 -11.00
N ILE A 275 -3.49 4.90 -11.35
CA ILE A 275 -3.24 6.01 -10.42
C ILE A 275 -4.09 7.19 -10.86
N ILE A 276 -4.86 7.75 -9.92
CA ILE A 276 -5.71 8.92 -10.15
C ILE A 276 -5.11 10.09 -9.38
N PHE A 277 -4.89 11.20 -10.10
CA PHE A 277 -4.44 12.46 -9.54
C PHE A 277 -5.53 13.52 -9.69
N GLY A 278 -5.59 14.47 -8.76
CA GLY A 278 -6.50 15.58 -8.94
C GLY A 278 -6.67 16.50 -7.76
N MET A 279 -7.36 17.61 -8.01
CA MET A 279 -7.68 18.64 -7.03
C MET A 279 -8.96 19.38 -7.44
N PRO A 280 -9.64 20.07 -6.52
CA PRO A 280 -10.71 21.00 -6.88
C PRO A 280 -10.21 22.01 -7.93
N LYS A 281 -11.05 22.33 -8.92
CA LYS A 281 -10.64 23.24 -10.01
C LYS A 281 -10.19 24.58 -9.41
N PRO A 282 -8.91 24.96 -9.60
CA PRO A 282 -8.41 26.20 -9.05
C PRO A 282 -9.07 27.39 -9.74
N LYS A 283 -9.42 28.42 -8.96
CA LYS A 283 -10.01 29.66 -9.49
C LYS A 283 -9.00 30.48 -10.29
N GLN A 284 -7.71 30.38 -9.97
CA GLN A 284 -6.63 31.09 -10.64
C GLN A 284 -5.92 30.18 -11.65
N LYS A 285 -5.56 30.76 -12.80
CA LYS A 285 -4.70 30.09 -13.77
C LYS A 285 -3.28 30.03 -13.23
N GLY A 286 -2.67 28.86 -13.33
CA GLY A 286 -1.33 28.60 -12.82
C GLY A 286 -0.88 27.19 -13.18
N LYS A 287 0.39 26.89 -12.90
CA LYS A 287 0.87 25.51 -12.92
C LYS A 287 0.53 24.89 -11.57
N TRP A 288 -0.39 23.94 -11.59
CA TRP A 288 -0.85 23.25 -10.39
C TRP A 288 -0.32 21.82 -10.40
N ARG A 289 0.24 21.38 -9.28
CA ARG A 289 0.65 19.99 -9.09
C ARG A 289 -0.57 19.21 -8.58
N LEU A 290 -0.99 18.20 -9.34
CA LEU A 290 -2.12 17.36 -8.95
C LEU A 290 -1.64 16.34 -7.91
N PRO A 291 -2.17 16.36 -6.67
CA PRO A 291 -1.84 15.34 -5.69
C PRO A 291 -2.46 14.00 -6.09
N MET A 292 -1.84 12.92 -5.62
CA MET A 292 -2.37 11.57 -5.80
C MET A 292 -3.63 11.40 -4.95
N LEU A 293 -4.72 10.96 -5.56
CA LEU A 293 -6.02 10.72 -4.92
C LEU A 293 -6.24 9.23 -4.63
N ALA A 294 -5.88 8.36 -5.57
CA ALA A 294 -6.05 6.93 -5.38
C ALA A 294 -5.07 6.12 -6.24
N THR A 295 -4.66 4.97 -5.70
CA THR A 295 -3.92 3.93 -6.43
C THR A 295 -4.72 2.64 -6.36
N LEU A 296 -5.25 2.22 -7.51
CA LEU A 296 -6.22 1.13 -7.65
C LEU A 296 -5.64 0.03 -8.52
N MET A 297 -5.85 -1.23 -8.14
CA MET A 297 -5.46 -2.38 -8.96
C MET A 297 -6.66 -2.80 -9.81
N ILE A 298 -6.49 -2.85 -11.13
CA ILE A 298 -7.48 -3.42 -12.04
C ILE A 298 -7.11 -4.88 -12.26
N ASP A 299 -8.02 -5.79 -11.93
CA ASP A 299 -7.85 -7.23 -12.15
C ASP A 299 -8.80 -7.68 -13.26
N CYS A 300 -8.25 -7.94 -14.44
CA CYS A 300 -8.98 -8.36 -15.63
C CYS A 300 -8.89 -9.87 -15.79
N LYS A 301 -10.02 -10.56 -15.59
CA LYS A 301 -10.09 -12.03 -15.67
C LYS A 301 -10.42 -12.56 -17.05
N LEU A 302 -11.12 -11.76 -17.87
CA LEU A 302 -11.57 -12.13 -19.21
C LEU A 302 -11.56 -10.89 -20.10
N ILE A 303 -11.40 -11.09 -21.40
CA ILE A 303 -11.63 -10.06 -22.43
C ILE A 303 -12.82 -10.54 -23.26
N LYS A 304 -13.82 -9.70 -23.51
CA LYS A 304 -14.75 -9.96 -24.61
C LYS A 304 -14.17 -9.32 -25.86
N PRO A 305 -14.17 -10.01 -27.01
CA PRO A 305 -13.90 -9.35 -28.28
C PRO A 305 -14.89 -8.19 -28.43
N SER A 306 -14.39 -7.05 -28.89
CA SER A 306 -15.23 -5.89 -29.18
C SER A 306 -16.34 -6.33 -30.12
N VAL A 307 -17.58 -6.37 -29.63
CA VAL A 307 -18.74 -6.48 -30.52
C VAL A 307 -18.71 -5.20 -31.34
N TYR A 308 -18.46 -5.35 -32.63
CA TYR A 308 -18.60 -4.29 -33.63
C TYR A 308 -20.02 -3.73 -33.44
N ASP A 309 -20.13 -2.45 -33.08
CA ASP A 309 -21.41 -1.76 -32.97
C ASP A 309 -21.70 -1.18 -34.37
N PRO A 310 -22.59 -1.78 -35.19
CA PRO A 310 -22.81 -1.35 -36.56
C PRO A 310 -23.44 0.06 -36.67
N ASP A 311 -23.84 0.67 -35.56
CA ASP A 311 -24.53 1.97 -35.53
C ASP A 311 -23.59 3.18 -35.37
N VAL A 312 -22.26 2.99 -35.35
CA VAL A 312 -21.32 4.11 -35.50
C VAL A 312 -21.23 4.49 -36.97
N VAL A 313 -22.20 5.28 -37.42
CA VAL A 313 -22.19 5.94 -38.73
C VAL A 313 -20.98 6.87 -38.81
N ILE A 314 -19.93 6.40 -39.49
CA ILE A 314 -18.83 7.24 -39.95
C ILE A 314 -19.43 8.22 -40.97
N GLN A 315 -19.60 9.47 -40.58
CA GLN A 315 -19.86 10.55 -41.54
C GLN A 315 -18.65 10.64 -42.48
N LYS A 316 -18.82 10.13 -43.70
CA LYS A 316 -17.87 10.37 -44.79
C LYS A 316 -17.88 11.86 -45.13
N PRO A 317 -16.72 12.51 -45.29
CA PRO A 317 -16.68 13.86 -45.82
C PRO A 317 -17.20 13.86 -47.26
N SER A 318 -18.12 14.78 -47.53
CA SER A 318 -18.70 15.06 -48.84
C SER A 318 -17.63 15.58 -49.81
N ASN A 319 -17.25 14.76 -50.80
CA ASN A 319 -16.52 15.24 -51.97
C ASN A 319 -17.49 16.02 -52.87
N GLU A 320 -17.39 17.34 -52.83
CA GLU A 320 -17.96 18.21 -53.86
C GLU A 320 -17.23 17.96 -55.19
N LYS A 321 -18.02 17.54 -56.18
CA LYS A 321 -17.63 17.45 -57.58
C LYS A 321 -17.42 18.85 -58.14
N ASN A 322 -16.19 19.16 -58.57
CA ASN A 322 -15.94 20.21 -59.55
C ASN A 322 -15.61 19.57 -60.90
N SER A 323 -16.65 19.31 -61.70
CA SER A 323 -16.54 19.11 -63.13
C SER A 323 -17.16 20.31 -63.83
N LYS A 324 -16.33 21.26 -64.27
CA LYS A 324 -16.68 22.20 -65.33
C LYS A 324 -15.79 21.93 -66.53
N SER A 325 -16.36 21.20 -67.47
CA SER A 325 -16.02 21.23 -68.89
C SER A 325 -16.43 22.58 -69.50
N ASN A 326 -15.56 23.16 -70.33
CA ASN A 326 -15.86 23.88 -71.58
C ASN A 326 -14.48 24.17 -72.22
N LYS A 327 -14.07 23.47 -73.29
CA LYS A 327 -14.38 23.76 -74.71
C LYS A 327 -14.35 25.26 -75.02
N SER A 328 -13.23 25.76 -75.51
CA SER A 328 -13.00 26.20 -76.90
C SER A 328 -11.57 26.72 -77.02
#